data_AF-X6KY05-F1
#
_entry.id   AF-X6KY05-F1
#
_cell.length_a   1.000
_cell.length_b   1.000
_cell.length_c   1.000
_cell.angle_alpha   90.00
_cell.angle_beta   90.00
_cell.angle_gamma   90.00
#
_symmetry.space_group_name_H-M   'P 1'
#
loop_
_entity.id
_entity.type
_entity.pdbx_description
1 polymer ?
#
loop_
_entity_poly.entity_id
_entity_poly.type
_entity_poly.pdbx_seq_one_letter_code
_entity_poly.pdbx_strand_id
1 'polypeptide(L)' 'MRTPTKTDLDAHERLKAELRIRGTSLAQISRELGVSDSAVTLVGKRMCRSQRIEEALAQAVGMSPEELFPIHEEEGVTMT' A
#
# COMPACT_ATOMS: atom_id res chain seq x y z
N MET A 1 -6.98 15.93 0.74
CA MET A 1 -6.13 14.73 0.76
C MET A 1 -5.52 14.64 2.15
N ARG A 2 -5.63 13.52 2.87
CA ARG A 2 -5.05 13.43 4.22
C ARG A 2 -3.52 13.43 4.15
N THR A 3 -2.87 13.98 5.16
CA THR A 3 -1.42 13.87 5.30
C THR A 3 -1.08 12.47 5.80
N PRO A 4 -0.09 11.77 5.21
CA PRO A 4 0.34 10.47 5.74
C PRO A 4 0.94 10.66 7.14
N THR A 5 0.59 9.77 8.04
CA THR A 5 1.20 9.71 9.38
C THR A 5 2.64 9.20 9.29
N LYS A 6 3.41 9.34 10.37
CA LYS A 6 4.74 8.73 10.46
C LYS A 6 4.67 7.20 10.23
N THR A 7 3.66 6.54 10.79
CA THR A 7 3.42 5.10 10.61
C THR A 7 3.18 4.73 9.16
N ASP A 8 2.40 5.53 8.42
CA ASP A 8 2.18 5.33 6.98
C ASP A 8 3.48 5.41 6.19
N LEU A 9 4.33 6.39 6.51
CA LEU A 9 5.64 6.57 5.88
C LEU A 9 6.59 5.41 6.21
N ASP A 10 6.69 5.01 7.48
CA ASP A 10 7.54 3.90 7.90
C ASP A 10 7.11 2.58 7.24
N ALA A 11 5.80 2.34 7.14
CA ALA A 11 5.27 1.17 6.44
C ALA A 11 5.50 1.24 4.92
N HIS A 12 5.45 2.43 4.32
CA HIS A 12 5.78 2.63 2.90
C HIS A 12 7.26 2.35 2.61
N GLU A 13 8.18 2.78 3.49
CA GLU A 13 9.60 2.47 3.36
C GLU A 13 9.87 0.95 3.48
N ARG A 14 9.20 0.28 4.43
CA ARG A 14 9.27 -1.19 4.56
C ARG A 14 8.77 -1.90 3.30
N LEU A 15 7.63 -1.46 2.74
CA LEU A 15 7.10 -1.98 1.48
C LEU A 15 8.15 -1.86 0.36
N LYS A 16 8.78 -0.70 0.18
CA LYS A 16 9.83 -0.52 -0.84
C LYS A 16 11.03 -1.43 -0.60
N ALA A 17 11.45 -1.60 0.65
CA ALA A 17 12.56 -2.49 1.00
C ALA A 17 12.25 -3.95 0.62
N GLU A 18 11.06 -4.45 0.97
CA GLU A 18 10.64 -5.81 0.66
C GLU A 18 10.52 -6.06 -0.86
N LEU A 19 9.93 -5.11 -1.59
CA LEU A 19 9.90 -5.16 -3.06
C LEU A 19 11.31 -5.25 -3.65
N ARG A 20 12.27 -4.48 -3.12
CA ARG A 20 13.65 -4.50 -3.57
C ARG A 20 14.35 -5.82 -3.26
N ILE A 21 14.13 -6.40 -2.07
CA ILE A 21 14.63 -7.73 -1.71
C ILE A 21 14.16 -8.78 -2.70
N ARG A 22 12.92 -8.65 -3.19
CA ARG A 22 12.30 -9.56 -4.17
C ARG A 22 12.59 -9.23 -5.63
N GLY A 23 13.43 -8.23 -5.89
CA GLY A 23 13.86 -7.87 -7.24
C GLY A 23 12.82 -7.11 -8.07
N THR A 24 11.84 -6.47 -7.42
CA THR A 24 10.83 -5.62 -8.09
C THR A 24 10.78 -4.21 -7.47
N SER A 25 9.85 -3.37 -7.91
CA SER A 25 9.66 -2.00 -7.43
C SER A 25 8.24 -1.49 -7.69
N LEU A 26 7.84 -0.40 -7.00
CA LEU A 26 6.55 0.27 -7.26
C LEU A 26 6.39 0.68 -8.73
N ALA A 27 7.48 1.17 -9.36
CA ALA A 27 7.48 1.57 -10.76
C ALA A 27 7.38 0.38 -11.72
N GLN A 28 7.86 -0.80 -11.32
CA GLN A 28 7.66 -2.00 -12.12
C GLN A 28 6.20 -2.46 -12.03
N ILE A 29 5.64 -2.47 -10.82
CA ILE A 29 4.23 -2.82 -10.58
C ILE A 29 3.28 -1.86 -11.31
N SER A 30 3.55 -0.56 -11.32
CA SER A 30 2.74 0.41 -12.07
C SER A 30 2.73 0.10 -13.57
N ARG A 31 3.89 -0.21 -14.16
CA ARG A 31 4.02 -0.63 -15.56
C ARG A 31 3.27 -1.92 -15.85
N GLU A 32 3.39 -2.94 -14.99
CA GLU A 32 2.69 -4.21 -15.13
C GLU A 32 1.16 -4.04 -15.05
N LEU A 33 0.69 -3.13 -14.20
CA LEU A 33 -0.74 -2.86 -14.04
C LEU A 33 -1.32 -1.90 -15.08
N GLY A 34 -0.47 -1.14 -15.80
CA GLY A 34 -0.90 -0.08 -16.71
C GLY A 34 -1.47 1.16 -15.99
N VAL A 35 -0.95 1.48 -14.80
CA VAL A 35 -1.40 2.62 -13.99
C VAL A 35 -0.25 3.62 -13.75
N SER A 36 -0.55 4.81 -13.23
CA SER A 36 0.49 5.79 -12.93
C SER A 36 1.30 5.44 -11.68
N ASP A 37 2.59 5.79 -11.68
CA ASP A 37 3.48 5.66 -10.52
C ASP A 37 2.93 6.38 -9.28
N SER A 38 2.29 7.54 -9.50
CA SER A 38 1.63 8.31 -8.46
C SER A 38 0.50 7.52 -7.80
N ALA A 39 -0.34 6.82 -8.57
CA ALA A 39 -1.42 6.00 -8.01
C ALA A 39 -0.87 4.89 -7.09
N VAL A 40 0.17 4.17 -7.56
CA VAL A 40 0.82 3.11 -6.77
C VAL A 40 1.48 3.68 -5.51
N THR A 41 2.14 4.85 -5.62
CA THR A 41 2.75 5.53 -4.47
C THR A 41 1.71 5.95 -3.43
N LEU A 42 0.57 6.48 -3.87
CA LEU A 42 -0.50 6.91 -2.97
C LEU A 42 -1.15 5.74 -2.23
N VAL A 43 -1.36 4.61 -2.91
CA VAL A 43 -1.82 3.37 -2.28
C VAL A 43 -0.78 2.83 -1.30
N GLY A 44 0.49 2.77 -1.72
CA GLY A 44 1.59 2.34 -0.85
C GLY A 44 1.76 3.21 0.40
N LYS A 45 1.36 4.48 0.35
CA LYS A 45 1.34 5.43 1.48
C LYS A 45 0.01 5.44 2.24
N ARG A 46 -0.93 4.55 1.92
CA ARG A 46 -2.28 4.49 2.50
C ARG A 46 -3.03 5.82 2.36
N MET A 47 -2.77 6.58 1.30
CA MET A 47 -3.43 7.86 1.01
C MET A 47 -4.62 7.70 0.05
N CYS A 48 -4.65 6.60 -0.71
CA CYS A 48 -5.75 6.19 -1.57
C CYS A 48 -5.98 4.68 -1.40
N ARG A 49 -7.19 4.23 -1.71
CA ARG A 49 -7.54 2.81 -1.75
C ARG A 49 -7.75 2.38 -3.19
N SER A 50 -7.19 1.23 -3.53
CA SER A 50 -7.41 0.59 -4.83
C SER A 50 -7.14 -0.88 -4.66
N GLN A 51 -8.21 -1.68 -4.67
CA GLN A 51 -8.13 -3.13 -4.47
C GLN A 51 -7.10 -3.78 -5.42
N ARG A 52 -7.16 -3.43 -6.72
CA ARG A 52 -6.23 -3.95 -7.73
C ARG A 52 -4.76 -3.63 -7.43
N ILE A 53 -4.46 -2.44 -6.93
CA ILE A 53 -3.07 -2.04 -6.59
C ILE A 53 -2.65 -2.68 -5.27
N GLU A 54 -3.53 -2.74 -4.27
CA GLU A 54 -3.28 -3.39 -2.98
C GLU A 54 -2.96 -4.88 -3.17
N GLU A 55 -3.76 -5.59 -3.98
CA GLU A 55 -3.55 -6.99 -4.35
C GLU A 55 -2.20 -7.21 -5.04
N ALA A 56 -1.85 -6.37 -6.02
CA ALA A 56 -0.58 -6.50 -6.73
C ALA A 56 0.63 -6.25 -5.81
N LEU A 57 0.55 -5.24 -4.94
CA LEU A 57 1.61 -4.95 -3.97
C LEU A 57 1.76 -6.08 -2.95
N ALA A 58 0.64 -6.59 -2.45
CA ALA A 58 0.59 -7.70 -1.49
C ALA A 58 1.17 -8.99 -2.10
N GLN A 59 0.74 -9.33 -3.32
CA GLN A 59 1.29 -10.45 -4.08
C GLN A 59 2.80 -10.31 -4.30
N ALA A 60 3.26 -9.12 -4.68
CA ALA A 60 4.68 -8.85 -4.93
C ALA A 60 5.54 -9.03 -3.66
N VAL A 61 5.00 -8.74 -2.48
CA VAL A 61 5.67 -8.96 -1.18
C VAL A 61 5.26 -10.26 -0.49
N GLY A 62 4.47 -11.12 -1.13
CA GLY A 62 4.04 -12.42 -0.58
C GLY A 62 3.25 -12.32 0.72
N MET A 63 2.39 -11.30 0.85
CA MET A 63 1.47 -11.10 1.97
C MET A 63 0.03 -11.04 1.44
N SER A 64 -0.96 -11.13 2.32
CA SER A 64 -2.33 -10.78 1.96
C SER A 64 -2.54 -9.25 1.91
N PRO A 65 -3.53 -8.73 1.15
CA PRO A 65 -3.85 -7.31 1.15
C PRO A 65 -4.24 -6.78 2.55
N GLU A 66 -4.91 -7.60 3.36
CA GLU A 66 -5.34 -7.24 4.72
C GLU A 66 -4.16 -7.15 5.70
N GLU A 67 -3.15 -8.02 5.54
CA GLU A 67 -1.92 -7.97 6.32
C GLU A 67 -1.05 -6.77 5.94
N LEU A 68 -0.94 -6.48 4.63
CA LEU A 68 -0.11 -5.39 4.14
C LEU A 68 -0.79 -4.02 4.36
N PHE A 69 -2.10 -3.94 4.18
CA PHE A 69 -2.91 -2.72 4.30
C PHE A 69 -4.05 -2.92 5.30
N PRO A 70 -3.73 -3.00 6.62
CA PRO A 70 -4.75 -3.22 7.63
C PRO A 70 -5.78 -2.09 7.61
N ILE A 71 -7.05 -2.48 7.73
CA ILE A 71 -8.14 -1.53 7.94
C ILE A 71 -8.04 -1.08 9.38
N HIS A 72 -7.68 0.19 9.58
CA HIS A 72 -7.85 0.82 10.88
C HIS A 72 -9.33 1.18 10.99
N GLU A 73 -10.10 0.42 11.77
CA GLU A 73 -11.35 0.92 12.31
C GLU A 73 -10.98 2.14 13.14
N GLU A 74 -11.33 3.34 12.67
CA GLU A 74 -11.29 4.50 13.55
C GLU A 74 -12.25 4.18 14.70
N GLU A 75 -11.73 4.07 15.93
CA GLU A 75 -12.54 3.90 17.14
C GLU A 75 -13.58 5.04 17.20
N GLY A 76 -14.76 4.78 16.64
CA GLY A 76 -15.72 5.82 16.32
C GLY A 76 -17.09 5.29 15.90
N VAL A 77 -17.40 4.04 16.21
CA VAL A 77 -18.79 3.56 16.20
C VAL A 77 -19.10 2.89 17.53
N THR A 78 -19.32 3.70 18.56
CA THR A 78 -20.28 3.37 19.61
C THR A 78 -21.64 3.14 18.94
N MET A 79 -21.99 1.89 18.63
CA MET A 79 -23.38 1.49 18.48
C MET A 79 -23.91 1.11 19.87
N THR A 80 -24.53 2.09 20.54
CA THR A 80 -25.57 1.87 21.55
C THR A 80 -26.88 1.45 20.90
#